data_AF-A0AAV2FKR0-F1
#
_entry.id   AF-A0AAV2FKR0-F1
#
_cell.length_a   1.000
_cell.length_b   1.000
_cell.length_c   1.000
_cell.angle_alpha   90.00
_cell.angle_beta   90.00
_cell.angle_gamma   90.00
#
_symmetry.space_group_name_H-M   'P 1'
#
loop_
_entity.id
_entity.type
_entity.pdbx_description
1 polymer ?
#
loop_
_entity_poly.entity_id
_entity_poly.type
_entity_poly.pdbx_seq_one_letter_code
_entity_poly.pdbx_strand_id
1 'polypeptide(L)'
;MGTTGRESPRAWANTIIGLFSRMLEVGRPPRLSMKVIGFWVWLEGHGGLPDLLTTIAHRSDKILQLVAAEAETTVSFLSSSTTTEEEIPVLPVTLDISQNEFPLDGIVAGRERVANEIEEICEGTLQELLGGVLRERKIDITSDEDEEDEEEDKEEKSDDHQVVVEGGEEGRKGDGRLAAAVVGGGGGGSLDPKARAWSPESGRAPVEDRCLYVTFSIGDPLSADQIERFFTRRYGRCVERVYIDWGEPPMYGKVYFRASYIPAMILGGEDEVRFSVAGKSLFCKRFRRPGNEDE
;
A
#
# COMPACT_ATOMS: atom_id res chain seq x y z
N MET A 1 3.07 -38.54 12.31
CA MET A 1 1.88 -38.73 11.47
C MET A 1 1.20 -37.39 11.35
N GLY A 2 1.38 -36.73 10.22
CA GLY A 2 0.72 -35.47 9.86
C GLY A 2 0.71 -35.45 8.35
N THR A 3 -0.32 -36.02 7.76
CA THR A 3 -0.56 -35.94 6.32
C THR A 3 -0.84 -34.48 6.01
N THR A 4 0.11 -33.79 5.40
CA THR A 4 -0.18 -32.56 4.65
C THR A 4 -1.18 -32.97 3.58
N GLY A 5 -2.45 -32.66 3.83
CA GLY A 5 -3.54 -32.97 2.91
C GLY A 5 -3.35 -32.12 1.67
N ARG A 6 -2.57 -32.60 0.70
CA ARG A 6 -2.42 -31.96 -0.59
C ARG A 6 -3.82 -31.79 -1.16
N GLU A 7 -4.30 -30.56 -1.24
CA GLU A 7 -5.62 -30.27 -1.78
C GLU A 7 -5.77 -30.92 -3.15
N SER A 8 -6.97 -31.43 -3.44
CA SER A 8 -7.26 -31.96 -4.77
C SER A 8 -7.03 -30.85 -5.80
N PRO A 9 -6.42 -31.13 -6.98
CA PRO A 9 -6.20 -30.13 -8.02
C PRO A 9 -7.46 -29.34 -8.40
N ARG A 10 -8.64 -29.98 -8.28
CA ARG A 10 -9.93 -29.34 -8.50
C ARG A 10 -10.31 -28.35 -7.41
N ALA A 11 -10.03 -28.67 -6.14
CA ALA A 11 -10.30 -27.78 -5.01
C ALA A 11 -9.43 -26.53 -5.11
N TRP A 12 -8.13 -26.72 -5.39
CA TRP A 12 -7.19 -25.62 -5.61
C TRP A 12 -7.61 -24.70 -6.76
N ALA A 13 -7.99 -25.27 -7.91
CA ALA A 13 -8.50 -24.50 -9.05
C ALA A 13 -9.77 -23.70 -8.70
N ASN A 14 -10.71 -24.29 -7.96
CA ASN A 14 -11.92 -23.61 -7.52
C ASN A 14 -11.61 -22.44 -6.56
N THR A 15 -10.63 -22.61 -5.67
CA THR A 15 -10.15 -21.55 -4.77
C THR A 15 -9.63 -20.35 -5.57
N ILE A 16 -8.81 -20.59 -6.60
CA ILE A 16 -8.28 -19.54 -7.48
C ILE A 16 -9.40 -18.82 -8.23
N ILE A 17 -10.32 -19.58 -8.84
CA ILE A 17 -11.47 -19.02 -9.59
C ILE A 17 -12.36 -18.16 -8.66
N GLY A 18 -12.63 -18.65 -7.45
CA GLY A 18 -13.41 -17.93 -6.45
C GLY A 18 -12.73 -16.66 -5.97
N LEU A 19 -11.42 -16.72 -5.69
CA LEU A 19 -10.62 -15.54 -5.31
C LEU A 19 -10.61 -14.49 -6.42
N PHE A 20 -10.37 -14.91 -7.66
CA PHE A 20 -10.38 -14.00 -8.80
C PHE A 20 -11.74 -13.31 -8.95
N SER A 21 -12.82 -14.08 -8.89
CA SER A 21 -14.19 -13.53 -8.96
C SER A 21 -14.46 -12.51 -7.86
N ARG A 22 -14.05 -12.81 -6.62
CA ARG A 22 -14.17 -11.90 -5.47
C ARG A 22 -13.32 -10.64 -5.62
N MET A 23 -12.11 -10.75 -6.17
CA MET A 23 -11.26 -9.59 -6.46
C MET A 23 -11.95 -8.62 -7.45
N LEU A 24 -12.60 -9.15 -8.48
CA LEU A 24 -13.37 -8.34 -9.42
C LEU A 24 -14.60 -7.69 -8.75
N GLU A 25 -15.28 -8.42 -7.86
CA GLU A 25 -16.44 -7.91 -7.11
C GLU A 25 -16.09 -6.76 -6.16
N VAL A 26 -14.89 -6.77 -5.57
CA VAL A 26 -14.36 -5.64 -4.78
C VAL A 26 -13.76 -4.52 -5.65
N GLY A 27 -13.91 -4.60 -6.98
CA GLY A 27 -13.55 -3.54 -7.92
C GLY A 27 -12.08 -3.53 -8.36
N ARG A 28 -11.33 -4.61 -8.16
CA ARG A 28 -9.94 -4.70 -8.63
C ARG A 28 -9.88 -4.96 -10.14
N PRO A 29 -8.96 -4.31 -10.89
CA PRO A 29 -8.77 -4.59 -12.31
C PRO A 29 -8.42 -6.07 -12.58
N PRO A 30 -8.91 -6.67 -13.68
CA PRO A 30 -8.69 -8.09 -13.96
C PRO A 30 -7.23 -8.48 -14.15
N ARG A 31 -6.45 -7.71 -14.94
CA ARG A 31 -5.01 -7.96 -15.13
C ARG A 31 -4.24 -7.92 -13.82
N LEU A 32 -4.47 -6.88 -13.03
CA LEU A 32 -3.84 -6.74 -11.71
C LEU A 32 -4.24 -7.89 -10.78
N SER A 33 -5.53 -8.25 -10.75
CA SER A 33 -6.03 -9.37 -9.93
C SER A 33 -5.35 -10.68 -10.29
N MET A 34 -5.12 -10.93 -11.59
CA MET A 34 -4.39 -12.09 -12.06
C MET A 34 -2.94 -12.09 -11.58
N LYS A 35 -2.22 -10.95 -11.69
CA LYS A 35 -0.84 -10.83 -11.20
C LYS A 35 -0.72 -11.01 -9.69
N VAL A 36 -1.65 -10.43 -8.92
CA VAL A 36 -1.72 -10.58 -7.46
C VAL A 36 -1.95 -12.04 -7.06
N ILE A 37 -2.87 -12.74 -7.72
CA ILE A 37 -3.09 -14.18 -7.48
C ILE A 37 -1.87 -15.00 -7.92
N GLY A 38 -1.23 -14.65 -9.03
CA GLY A 38 0.02 -15.28 -9.50
C GLY A 38 1.13 -15.17 -8.46
N PHE A 39 1.26 -14.00 -7.82
CA PHE A 39 2.18 -13.81 -6.71
C PHE A 39 1.85 -14.69 -5.49
N TRP A 40 0.58 -14.83 -5.10
CA TRP A 40 0.20 -15.73 -4.01
C TRP A 40 0.45 -17.20 -4.33
N VAL A 41 0.16 -17.63 -5.57
CA VAL A 41 0.51 -18.98 -6.06
C VAL A 41 2.01 -19.20 -5.98
N TRP A 42 2.81 -18.21 -6.38
CA TRP A 42 4.25 -18.26 -6.31
C TRP A 42 4.75 -18.40 -4.85
N LEU A 43 4.21 -17.61 -3.91
CA LEU A 43 4.57 -17.68 -2.48
C LEU A 43 4.28 -19.06 -1.88
N GLU A 44 3.13 -19.63 -2.19
CA GLU A 44 2.71 -20.96 -1.73
C GLU A 44 3.59 -22.07 -2.33
N GLY A 45 3.99 -21.93 -3.60
CA GLY A 45 4.82 -22.91 -4.32
C GLY A 45 6.32 -22.85 -4.03
N HIS A 46 6.88 -21.65 -3.80
CA HIS A 46 8.34 -21.44 -3.78
C HIS A 46 8.93 -21.04 -2.42
N GLY A 47 8.15 -20.63 -1.42
CA GLY A 47 8.76 -19.99 -0.25
C GLY A 47 8.08 -20.11 1.11
N GLY A 48 7.11 -21.01 1.30
CA GLY A 48 6.79 -21.51 2.65
C GLY A 48 5.59 -20.89 3.36
N LEU A 49 4.62 -20.36 2.60
CA LEU A 49 3.30 -20.02 3.12
C LEU A 49 2.29 -21.11 2.68
N PRO A 50 2.21 -22.27 3.37
CA PRO A 50 1.29 -23.33 2.99
C PRO A 50 -0.17 -22.86 3.12
N ASP A 51 -1.02 -23.31 2.20
CA ASP A 51 -2.46 -23.05 2.24
C ASP A 51 -2.79 -21.54 2.26
N LEU A 52 -1.94 -20.70 1.67
CA LEU A 52 -2.14 -19.25 1.65
C LEU A 52 -3.40 -18.87 0.87
N LEU A 53 -3.58 -19.44 -0.32
CA LEU A 53 -4.74 -19.16 -1.17
C LEU A 53 -6.05 -19.50 -0.46
N THR A 54 -6.11 -20.67 0.16
CA THR A 54 -7.30 -21.10 0.91
C THR A 54 -7.50 -20.23 2.15
N THR A 55 -6.42 -19.87 2.85
CA THR A 55 -6.48 -18.95 3.98
C THR A 55 -7.09 -17.61 3.57
N ILE A 56 -6.63 -17.00 2.49
CA ILE A 56 -7.16 -15.74 1.96
C ILE A 56 -8.63 -15.91 1.54
N ALA A 57 -8.97 -17.02 0.86
CA ALA A 57 -10.31 -17.29 0.38
C ALA A 57 -11.37 -17.38 1.49
N HIS A 58 -10.99 -17.72 2.72
CA HIS A 58 -11.89 -17.74 3.87
C HIS A 58 -11.97 -16.42 4.65
N ARG A 59 -11.17 -15.40 4.28
CA ARG A 59 -11.22 -14.07 4.92
C ARG A 59 -12.30 -13.18 4.31
N SER A 60 -12.69 -12.15 5.06
CA SER A 60 -13.62 -11.12 4.61
C SER A 60 -13.03 -10.26 3.48
N ASP A 61 -13.89 -9.58 2.73
CA ASP A 61 -13.48 -8.72 1.62
C ASP A 61 -12.57 -7.56 2.07
N LYS A 62 -12.72 -7.10 3.32
CA LYS A 62 -11.83 -6.09 3.91
C LYS A 62 -10.40 -6.61 4.02
N ILE A 63 -10.20 -7.84 4.48
CA ILE A 63 -8.87 -8.46 4.58
C ILE A 63 -8.34 -8.81 3.19
N LEU A 64 -9.19 -9.31 2.30
CA LEU A 64 -8.81 -9.57 0.90
C LEU A 64 -8.25 -8.31 0.23
N GLN A 65 -8.91 -7.16 0.41
CA GLN A 65 -8.44 -5.88 -0.14
C GLN A 65 -7.09 -5.45 0.45
N LEU A 66 -6.88 -5.65 1.76
CA LEU A 66 -5.61 -5.31 2.41
C LEU A 66 -4.46 -6.19 1.90
N VAL A 67 -4.67 -7.51 1.87
CA VAL A 67 -3.67 -8.48 1.38
C VAL A 67 -3.37 -8.25 -0.11
N ALA A 68 -4.38 -7.94 -0.91
CA ALA A 68 -4.21 -7.61 -2.32
C ALA A 68 -3.42 -6.31 -2.52
N ALA A 69 -3.59 -5.29 -1.65
CA ALA A 69 -2.82 -4.06 -1.73
C ALA A 69 -1.33 -4.31 -1.44
N GLU A 70 -1.02 -5.12 -0.42
CA GLU A 70 0.37 -5.52 -0.14
C GLU A 70 1.01 -6.26 -1.32
N ALA A 71 0.29 -7.24 -1.86
CA ALA A 71 0.73 -8.02 -2.99
C ALA A 71 0.96 -7.14 -4.23
N GLU A 72 0.06 -6.20 -4.51
CA GLU A 72 0.20 -5.24 -5.60
C GLU A 72 1.46 -4.41 -5.47
N THR A 73 1.73 -3.80 -4.30
CA THR A 73 2.96 -3.02 -4.11
C THR A 73 4.22 -3.86 -4.35
N THR A 74 4.17 -5.14 -4.00
CA THR A 74 5.27 -6.08 -4.23
C THR A 74 5.42 -6.40 -5.71
N VAL A 75 4.33 -6.71 -6.41
CA VAL A 75 4.34 -6.97 -7.85
C VAL A 75 4.85 -5.74 -8.63
N SER A 76 4.41 -4.54 -8.27
CA SER A 76 4.92 -3.30 -8.87
C SER A 76 6.43 -3.11 -8.63
N PHE A 77 6.91 -3.40 -7.42
CA PHE A 77 8.35 -3.39 -7.10
C PHE A 77 9.16 -4.39 -7.92
N LEU A 78 8.60 -5.58 -8.15
CA LEU A 78 9.26 -6.62 -8.94
C LEU A 78 9.39 -6.22 -10.42
N SER A 79 8.41 -5.49 -10.94
CA SER A 79 8.41 -4.97 -12.32
C SER A 79 9.22 -3.67 -12.48
N SER A 80 9.49 -2.91 -11.41
CA SER A 80 10.18 -1.62 -11.51
C SER A 80 11.69 -1.77 -11.71
N SER A 81 12.24 -1.08 -12.71
CA SER A 81 13.68 -1.12 -13.02
C SER A 81 14.54 -0.42 -11.95
N THR A 82 13.96 0.53 -11.22
CA THR A 82 14.62 1.28 -10.13
C THR A 82 14.48 0.54 -8.81
N THR A 83 15.51 0.59 -7.96
CA THR A 83 15.49 0.05 -6.61
C THR A 83 15.93 1.15 -5.65
N THR A 84 14.99 1.78 -4.96
CA THR A 84 15.32 2.65 -3.82
C THR A 84 15.11 1.89 -2.51
N GLU A 85 15.87 2.22 -1.45
CA GLU A 85 15.77 1.53 -0.15
C GLU A 85 14.39 1.69 0.54
N GLU A 86 13.56 2.62 0.08
CA GLU A 86 12.20 2.85 0.61
C GLU A 86 11.13 2.00 -0.08
N GLU A 87 11.45 1.34 -1.20
CA GLU A 87 10.50 0.52 -1.98
C GLU A 87 10.56 -0.98 -1.62
N ILE A 88 11.34 -1.37 -0.61
CA ILE A 88 11.45 -2.78 -0.22
C ILE A 88 10.07 -3.32 0.16
N PRO A 89 9.56 -4.35 -0.54
CA PRO A 89 8.21 -4.85 -0.34
C PRO A 89 8.06 -5.50 1.03
N VAL A 90 6.90 -5.27 1.65
CA VAL A 90 6.55 -5.79 2.96
C VAL A 90 5.19 -6.48 2.87
N LEU A 91 5.03 -7.57 3.62
CA LEU A 91 3.83 -8.40 3.59
C LEU A 91 3.18 -8.53 4.99
N PRO A 92 2.89 -7.43 5.70
CA PRO A 92 2.45 -7.50 7.09
C PRO A 92 1.18 -8.33 7.29
N VAL A 93 0.09 -7.99 6.61
CA VAL A 93 -1.19 -8.69 6.69
C VAL A 93 -1.05 -10.09 6.11
N THR A 94 -0.36 -10.26 4.98
CA THR A 94 -0.18 -11.58 4.34
C THR A 94 0.51 -12.60 5.26
N LEU A 95 1.60 -12.22 5.95
CA LEU A 95 2.22 -13.17 6.89
C LEU A 95 1.44 -13.28 8.22
N ASP A 96 0.52 -12.34 8.50
CA ASP A 96 -0.26 -12.36 9.74
C ASP A 96 -1.35 -13.40 9.63
N ILE A 97 -2.08 -13.35 8.50
CA ILE A 97 -3.15 -14.29 8.23
C ILE A 97 -2.63 -15.71 8.02
N SER A 98 -1.40 -15.86 7.51
CA SER A 98 -0.77 -17.16 7.28
C SER A 98 -0.14 -17.73 8.54
N GLN A 99 0.10 -16.93 9.58
CA GLN A 99 0.81 -17.32 10.81
C GLN A 99 2.18 -17.96 10.57
N ASN A 100 2.83 -17.61 9.45
CA ASN A 100 4.11 -18.19 9.04
C ASN A 100 5.15 -17.09 8.83
N GLU A 101 6.43 -17.42 9.05
CA GLU A 101 7.53 -16.52 8.70
C GLU A 101 7.98 -16.76 7.26
N PHE A 102 8.21 -15.68 6.52
CA PHE A 102 8.75 -15.75 5.16
C PHE A 102 9.99 -14.86 5.02
N PRO A 103 11.10 -15.37 4.47
CA PRO A 103 12.31 -14.57 4.26
C PRO A 103 12.15 -13.68 3.01
N LEU A 104 11.70 -12.45 3.21
CA LEU A 104 11.52 -11.45 2.13
C LEU A 104 12.84 -11.09 1.42
N ASP A 105 13.99 -11.31 2.06
CA ASP A 105 15.32 -11.05 1.49
C ASP A 105 15.54 -11.77 0.15
N GLY A 106 14.97 -12.98 0.00
CA GLY A 106 15.08 -13.75 -1.23
C GLY A 106 14.32 -13.13 -2.41
N ILE A 107 13.18 -12.47 -2.15
CA ILE A 107 12.39 -11.75 -3.16
C ILE A 107 13.19 -10.55 -3.66
N VAL A 108 13.79 -9.78 -2.75
CA VAL A 108 14.57 -8.59 -3.08
C VAL A 108 15.81 -8.96 -3.89
N ALA A 109 16.56 -9.97 -3.44
CA ALA A 109 17.78 -10.42 -4.11
C ALA A 109 17.51 -11.03 -5.49
N GLY A 110 16.33 -11.63 -5.69
CA GLY A 110 15.94 -12.35 -6.91
C GLY A 110 14.87 -11.66 -7.74
N ARG A 111 14.65 -10.34 -7.59
CA ARG A 111 13.45 -9.65 -8.08
C ARG A 111 13.05 -9.96 -9.53
N GLU A 112 13.99 -9.93 -10.47
CA GLU A 112 13.73 -10.14 -11.91
C GLU A 112 13.31 -11.59 -12.17
N ARG A 113 13.99 -12.54 -11.51
CA ARG A 113 13.64 -13.96 -11.60
C ARG A 113 12.25 -14.21 -11.03
N VAL A 114 11.93 -13.62 -9.88
CA VAL A 114 10.60 -13.75 -9.26
C VAL A 114 9.52 -13.13 -10.15
N ALA A 115 9.77 -11.96 -10.74
CA ALA A 115 8.85 -11.33 -11.68
C ALA A 115 8.55 -12.24 -12.88
N ASN A 116 9.58 -12.82 -13.50
CA ASN A 116 9.43 -13.72 -14.63
C ASN A 116 8.67 -15.00 -14.25
N GLU A 117 8.97 -15.60 -13.09
CA GLU A 117 8.24 -16.79 -12.60
C GLU A 117 6.75 -16.49 -12.35
N ILE A 118 6.42 -15.29 -11.86
CA ILE A 118 5.01 -14.86 -11.68
C ILE A 118 4.32 -14.67 -13.04
N GLU A 119 5.00 -14.06 -14.02
CA GLU A 119 4.42 -13.85 -15.35
C GLU A 119 4.18 -15.19 -16.06
N GLU A 120 5.11 -16.16 -15.96
CA GLU A 120 4.91 -17.52 -16.46
C GLU A 120 3.69 -18.21 -15.81
N ILE A 121 3.48 -18.03 -14.50
CA ILE A 121 2.28 -18.53 -13.81
C ILE A 121 1.01 -17.88 -14.37
N CYS A 122 1.06 -16.57 -14.64
CA CYS A 122 -0.06 -15.81 -15.16
C CYS A 122 -0.43 -16.23 -16.59
N GLU A 123 0.52 -16.21 -17.51
CA GLU A 123 0.33 -16.53 -18.93
C GLU A 123 0.01 -18.01 -19.17
N GLY A 124 0.53 -18.90 -18.32
CA GLY A 124 0.24 -20.33 -18.38
C GLY A 124 -0.97 -20.71 -17.55
N THR A 125 -0.72 -20.96 -16.26
CA THR A 125 -1.67 -21.64 -15.37
C THR A 125 -2.93 -20.82 -15.13
N LEU A 126 -2.80 -19.53 -14.82
CA LEU A 126 -3.95 -18.70 -14.49
C LEU A 126 -4.77 -18.34 -15.72
N GLN A 127 -4.15 -18.07 -16.87
CA GLN A 127 -4.88 -17.78 -18.10
C GLN A 127 -5.73 -18.97 -18.56
N GLU A 128 -5.23 -20.20 -18.41
CA GLU A 128 -6.01 -21.41 -18.70
C GLU A 128 -7.19 -21.57 -17.72
N LEU A 129 -6.92 -21.47 -16.41
CA LEU A 129 -7.93 -21.66 -15.35
C LEU A 129 -9.02 -20.59 -15.36
N LEU A 130 -8.64 -19.33 -15.54
CA LEU A 130 -9.53 -18.17 -15.48
C LEU A 130 -10.14 -17.83 -16.84
N GLY A 131 -9.64 -18.41 -17.94
CA GLY A 131 -10.14 -18.15 -19.28
C GLY A 131 -11.65 -18.40 -19.43
N GLY A 132 -12.21 -19.35 -18.68
CA GLY A 132 -13.67 -19.55 -18.61
C GLY A 132 -14.41 -18.34 -18.02
N VAL A 133 -13.95 -17.85 -16.87
CA VAL A 133 -14.53 -16.71 -16.15
C VAL A 133 -14.39 -15.42 -16.97
N LEU A 134 -13.23 -15.20 -17.58
CA LEU A 134 -12.95 -14.02 -18.41
C LEU A 134 -13.87 -13.97 -19.64
N ARG A 135 -14.06 -15.11 -20.33
CA ARG A 135 -14.97 -15.22 -21.47
C ARG A 135 -16.43 -15.02 -21.08
N GLU A 136 -16.86 -15.62 -19.96
CA GLU A 136 -18.23 -15.49 -19.47
C GLU A 136 -18.56 -14.03 -19.10
N ARG A 137 -17.61 -13.34 -18.46
CA ARG A 137 -17.77 -11.94 -18.04
C ARG A 137 -17.42 -10.93 -19.14
N LYS A 138 -17.05 -11.38 -20.34
CA LYS A 138 -16.60 -10.54 -21.48
C LYS A 138 -15.47 -9.57 -21.11
N ILE A 139 -14.55 -10.02 -20.28
CA ILE A 139 -13.39 -9.25 -19.87
C ILE A 139 -12.26 -9.52 -20.87
N ASP A 140 -11.89 -8.49 -21.63
CA ASP A 140 -10.62 -8.51 -22.35
C ASP A 140 -9.53 -7.99 -21.43
N ILE A 141 -8.41 -8.69 -21.43
CA ILE A 141 -7.21 -8.31 -20.68
C ILE A 141 -6.05 -8.04 -21.63
N THR A 142 -6.19 -8.30 -22.94
CA THR A 142 -5.09 -8.24 -23.90
C THR A 142 -4.72 -6.83 -24.39
N SER A 143 -5.41 -5.78 -23.95
CA SER A 143 -5.39 -4.45 -24.60
C SER A 143 -4.96 -3.25 -23.73
N ASP A 144 -4.39 -3.42 -22.54
CA ASP A 144 -4.07 -2.28 -21.64
C ASP A 144 -2.73 -1.55 -21.96
N GLU A 145 -2.29 -1.42 -23.21
CA GLU A 145 -1.13 -0.56 -23.54
C GLU A 145 -1.41 0.67 -24.42
N ASP A 146 -2.51 0.80 -25.17
CA ASP A 146 -2.70 2.02 -25.99
C ASP A 146 -4.20 2.30 -26.25
N GLU A 147 -4.86 3.07 -25.38
CA GLU A 147 -6.02 3.87 -25.79
C GLU A 147 -5.89 5.26 -25.18
N GLU A 148 -5.16 6.14 -25.87
CA GLU A 148 -5.38 7.59 -25.77
C GLU A 148 -6.73 7.89 -26.43
N ASP A 149 -7.61 8.56 -25.68
CA ASP A 149 -8.98 8.88 -26.06
C ASP A 149 -9.06 9.66 -27.40
N GLU A 150 -9.55 9.04 -28.47
CA GLU A 150 -10.12 9.76 -29.61
C GLU A 150 -11.64 9.91 -29.39
N GLU A 151 -12.04 11.05 -28.82
CA GLU A 151 -13.45 11.47 -28.85
C GLU A 151 -13.85 11.87 -30.28
N GLU A 152 -14.61 11.01 -30.96
CA GLU A 152 -15.36 11.35 -32.18
C GLU A 152 -16.56 12.26 -31.83
N ASP A 153 -16.35 13.57 -31.92
CA ASP A 153 -17.44 14.56 -31.96
C ASP A 153 -18.25 14.40 -33.26
N LYS A 154 -19.48 13.89 -33.14
CA LYS A 154 -20.47 13.93 -34.22
C LYS A 154 -21.25 15.24 -34.17
N GLU A 155 -21.10 16.01 -35.23
CA GLU A 155 -21.90 17.17 -35.60
C GLU A 155 -23.42 16.90 -35.50
N GLU A 156 -24.14 17.72 -34.74
CA GLU A 156 -25.52 18.09 -35.09
C GLU A 156 -25.60 19.60 -35.31
N LYS A 157 -25.94 19.96 -36.55
CA LYS A 157 -26.10 21.32 -37.05
C LYS A 157 -27.60 21.65 -37.06
N SER A 158 -28.01 22.71 -36.39
CA SER A 158 -29.22 23.46 -36.78
C SER A 158 -29.07 24.95 -36.43
N ASP A 159 -29.44 25.77 -37.41
CA ASP A 159 -29.36 27.24 -37.48
C ASP A 159 -30.28 27.95 -36.47
N ASP A 160 -29.85 29.12 -35.95
CA ASP A 160 -30.21 30.45 -36.48
C ASP A 160 -30.26 31.56 -35.39
N HIS A 161 -29.94 32.79 -35.82
CA HIS A 161 -30.18 34.13 -35.27
C HIS A 161 -29.17 34.80 -34.31
N GLN A 162 -28.17 35.40 -34.97
CA GLN A 162 -27.58 36.73 -34.79
C GLN A 162 -28.34 37.78 -33.95
N VAL A 163 -27.66 38.44 -33.01
CA VAL A 163 -27.75 39.91 -32.81
C VAL A 163 -26.36 40.47 -32.44
N VAL A 164 -26.06 41.60 -33.07
CA VAL A 164 -24.82 42.39 -33.14
C VAL A 164 -24.74 43.41 -32.00
N VAL A 165 -23.55 44.01 -31.79
CA VAL A 165 -23.22 45.44 -31.49
C VAL A 165 -21.96 45.46 -30.61
N GLU A 166 -20.75 45.63 -31.19
CA GLU A 166 -20.03 46.91 -31.46
C GLU A 166 -19.83 47.75 -30.18
N GLY A 167 -18.61 47.99 -29.72
CA GLY A 167 -17.58 48.90 -30.27
C GLY A 167 -16.91 49.57 -29.05
N GLY A 168 -15.72 50.17 -29.10
CA GLY A 168 -14.85 50.53 -30.19
C GLY A 168 -13.51 50.99 -29.62
N GLU A 169 -12.58 51.16 -30.56
CA GLU A 169 -11.19 51.53 -30.42
C GLU A 169 -10.95 53.00 -30.00
N GLU A 170 -9.72 53.27 -29.56
CA GLU A 170 -8.79 54.32 -30.02
C GLU A 170 -7.86 54.67 -28.83
N GLY A 171 -6.56 54.83 -28.93
CA GLY A 171 -5.67 54.95 -30.07
C GLY A 171 -4.44 55.77 -29.67
N ARG A 172 -3.26 55.19 -29.87
CA ARG A 172 -2.09 55.81 -30.55
C ARG A 172 -0.99 56.55 -29.74
N LYS A 173 0.25 56.18 -30.15
CA LYS A 173 1.57 56.88 -30.14
C LYS A 173 2.29 56.97 -28.79
N GLY A 174 3.51 56.46 -28.56
CA GLY A 174 4.60 56.07 -29.44
C GLY A 174 5.83 56.94 -29.11
N ASP A 175 6.86 56.37 -28.45
CA ASP A 175 8.30 56.52 -28.75
C ASP A 175 9.21 56.09 -27.57
N GLY A 176 10.16 55.20 -27.87
CA GLY A 176 11.58 55.41 -27.52
C GLY A 176 12.12 55.00 -26.15
N ARG A 177 12.87 53.88 -26.17
CA ARG A 177 14.07 53.53 -25.36
C ARG A 177 13.92 52.90 -23.96
N LEU A 178 14.08 51.58 -23.96
CA LEU A 178 15.06 50.76 -23.22
C LEU A 178 15.31 51.07 -21.73
N ALA A 179 14.69 50.28 -20.86
CA ALA A 179 15.34 49.74 -19.67
C ALA A 179 14.67 48.41 -19.27
N ALA A 180 15.50 47.42 -18.94
CA ALA A 180 15.13 46.05 -18.63
C ALA A 180 14.28 45.93 -17.36
N ALA A 181 13.13 45.23 -17.45
CA ALA A 181 12.52 44.45 -16.37
C ALA A 181 11.19 43.83 -16.85
N VAL A 182 11.16 42.52 -17.07
CA VAL A 182 9.95 41.69 -17.26
C VAL A 182 10.38 40.30 -16.74
N VAL A 183 9.68 39.58 -15.85
CA VAL A 183 8.25 39.54 -15.56
C VAL A 183 8.01 39.39 -14.06
N GLY A 184 7.31 40.35 -13.48
CA GLY A 184 6.39 40.13 -12.37
C GLY A 184 4.98 40.38 -12.87
N GLY A 185 4.09 39.42 -12.62
CA GLY A 185 2.65 39.49 -12.89
C GLY A 185 2.09 38.07 -12.86
N GLY A 186 1.12 37.72 -12.04
CA GLY A 186 0.40 38.43 -11.00
C GLY A 186 -0.49 37.40 -10.29
N GLY A 187 -0.76 37.62 -9.01
CA GLY A 187 -1.61 36.74 -8.22
C GLY A 187 -1.46 37.06 -6.75
N GLY A 188 -2.28 38.00 -6.28
CA GLY A 188 -2.32 38.44 -4.90
C GLY A 188 -2.68 37.29 -3.96
N GLY A 189 -1.66 36.64 -3.41
CA GLY A 189 -1.77 35.92 -2.16
C GLY A 189 -1.45 36.88 -1.03
N SER A 190 -2.48 37.33 -0.31
CA SER A 190 -2.32 37.88 1.03
C SER A 190 -1.75 36.78 1.93
N LEU A 191 -0.44 36.55 1.85
CA LEU A 191 0.26 35.65 2.74
C LEU A 191 0.38 36.37 4.08
N ASP A 192 -0.19 35.76 5.12
CA ASP A 192 -0.09 36.26 6.48
C ASP A 192 1.41 36.43 6.83
N PRO A 193 1.90 37.65 7.14
CA PRO A 193 3.28 37.87 7.54
C PRO A 193 3.65 37.17 8.86
N LYS A 194 2.68 36.58 9.55
CA LYS A 194 2.86 35.69 10.71
C LYS A 194 2.75 34.20 10.37
N ALA A 195 2.54 33.83 9.10
CA ALA A 195 2.53 32.43 8.68
C ALA A 195 3.88 31.81 9.02
N ARG A 196 3.83 30.72 9.80
CA ARG A 196 5.04 29.99 10.19
C ARG A 196 5.72 29.46 8.92
N ALA A 197 7.03 29.69 8.79
CA ALA A 197 7.80 29.21 7.66
C ALA A 197 7.53 27.71 7.45
N TRP A 198 7.21 27.33 6.21
CA TRP A 198 6.98 25.93 5.85
C TRP A 198 8.20 25.12 6.30
N SER A 199 7.97 24.22 7.25
CA SER A 199 8.99 23.34 7.80
C SER A 199 8.49 21.91 7.56
N PRO A 200 9.26 21.04 6.90
CA PRO A 200 8.85 19.66 6.61
C PRO A 200 8.41 18.87 7.87
N GLU A 201 8.93 19.25 9.04
CA GLU A 201 8.57 18.67 10.33
C GLU A 201 7.21 19.13 10.87
N SER A 202 6.74 20.32 10.45
CA SER A 202 5.49 20.93 10.94
C SER A 202 4.24 20.42 10.23
N GLY A 203 4.40 19.72 9.11
CA GLY A 203 3.33 19.02 8.39
C GLY A 203 3.24 17.53 8.75
N ARG A 204 4.10 17.01 9.63
CA ARG A 204 3.98 15.63 10.11
C ARG A 204 2.83 15.56 11.10
N ALA A 205 1.98 14.53 10.93
CA ALA A 205 0.97 14.18 11.90
C ALA A 205 1.56 14.16 13.32
N PRO A 206 0.77 14.57 14.33
CA PRO A 206 1.18 14.58 15.73
C PRO A 206 1.94 13.31 16.10
N VAL A 207 2.95 13.46 16.94
CA VAL A 207 3.81 12.35 17.36
C VAL A 207 2.98 11.24 18.03
N GLU A 208 1.89 11.60 18.71
CA GLU A 208 0.94 10.66 19.29
C GLU A 208 0.31 9.72 18.25
N ASP A 209 -0.05 10.25 17.08
CA ASP A 209 -0.67 9.48 15.99
C ASP A 209 0.32 8.57 15.28
N ARG A 210 1.62 8.78 15.51
CA ARG A 210 2.73 8.04 14.93
C ARG A 210 3.44 7.14 15.93
N CYS A 211 2.85 6.86 17.10
CA CYS A 211 3.52 6.04 18.10
C CYS A 211 2.64 4.95 18.72
N LEU A 212 3.29 3.89 19.17
CA LEU A 212 2.69 2.84 19.99
C LEU A 212 3.40 2.79 21.34
N TYR A 213 2.61 2.61 22.40
CA TYR A 213 3.13 2.16 23.68
C TYR A 213 3.37 0.67 23.63
N VAL A 214 4.50 0.22 24.13
CA VAL A 214 4.81 -1.21 24.22
C VAL A 214 5.03 -1.64 25.65
N THR A 215 4.60 -2.84 26.01
CA THR A 215 4.88 -3.46 27.32
C THR A 215 5.39 -4.89 27.14
N PHE A 216 6.23 -5.32 28.08
CA PHE A 216 6.91 -6.62 28.04
C PHE A 216 6.40 -7.55 29.14
N SER A 217 6.56 -8.86 28.95
CA SER A 217 6.46 -9.81 30.05
C SER A 217 7.52 -9.52 31.12
N ILE A 218 7.12 -9.53 32.39
CA ILE A 218 7.99 -9.26 33.55
C ILE A 218 9.21 -10.21 33.50
N GLY A 219 10.41 -9.64 33.66
CA GLY A 219 11.67 -10.39 33.76
C GLY A 219 12.35 -10.71 32.42
N ASP A 220 11.73 -10.40 31.28
CA ASP A 220 12.34 -10.65 29.97
C ASP A 220 12.03 -9.53 28.95
N PRO A 221 12.59 -8.31 29.14
CA PRO A 221 12.37 -7.19 28.24
C PRO A 221 13.03 -7.41 26.87
N LEU A 222 12.40 -6.85 25.84
CA LEU A 222 12.98 -6.78 24.49
C LEU A 222 13.87 -5.54 24.39
N SER A 223 15.04 -5.68 23.75
CA SER A 223 15.91 -4.51 23.49
C SER A 223 15.34 -3.63 22.37
N ALA A 224 15.82 -2.37 22.30
CA ALA A 224 15.42 -1.44 21.25
C ALA A 224 15.66 -2.02 19.86
N ASP A 225 16.83 -2.63 19.64
CA ASP A 225 17.17 -3.30 18.38
C ASP A 225 16.26 -4.48 18.06
N GLN A 226 15.81 -5.24 19.06
CA GLN A 226 14.90 -6.37 18.83
C GLN A 226 13.52 -5.87 18.39
N ILE A 227 13.03 -4.80 19.03
CA ILE A 227 11.76 -4.16 18.69
C ILE A 227 11.85 -3.52 17.30
N GLU A 228 12.91 -2.76 17.03
CA GLU A 228 13.15 -2.13 15.74
C GLU A 228 13.24 -3.17 14.61
N ARG A 229 14.02 -4.25 14.80
CA ARG A 229 14.10 -5.33 13.82
C ARG A 229 12.77 -6.05 13.63
N PHE A 230 12.01 -6.29 14.70
CA PHE A 230 10.70 -6.92 14.62
C PHE A 230 9.76 -6.11 13.72
N PHE A 231 9.56 -4.83 14.02
CA PHE A 231 8.70 -3.97 13.22
C PHE A 231 9.26 -3.75 11.82
N THR A 232 10.59 -3.63 11.69
CA THR A 232 11.22 -3.41 10.38
C THR A 232 11.06 -4.60 9.44
N ARG A 233 11.22 -5.81 9.97
CA ARG A 233 11.04 -7.05 9.21
C ARG A 233 9.60 -7.27 8.78
N ARG A 234 8.65 -6.80 9.59
CA ARG A 234 7.22 -7.07 9.41
C ARG A 234 6.50 -6.01 8.58
N TYR A 235 6.85 -4.74 8.77
CA TYR A 235 6.15 -3.58 8.20
C TYR A 235 7.09 -2.64 7.41
N GLY A 236 8.33 -3.07 7.13
CA GLY A 236 9.33 -2.27 6.41
C GLY A 236 10.04 -1.26 7.29
N ARG A 237 10.85 -0.36 6.70
CA ARG A 237 11.59 0.69 7.42
C ARG A 237 10.66 1.78 7.96
N CYS A 238 9.78 1.37 8.85
CA CYS A 238 8.67 2.13 9.41
C CYS A 238 9.05 2.75 10.75
N VAL A 239 10.02 2.18 11.46
CA VAL A 239 10.47 2.66 12.77
C VAL A 239 11.36 3.88 12.59
N GLU A 240 11.01 4.96 13.28
CA GLU A 240 11.82 6.16 13.40
C GLU A 240 12.75 6.05 14.60
N ARG A 241 12.21 5.69 15.78
CA ARG A 241 12.95 5.58 17.05
C ARG A 241 12.24 4.63 18.01
N VAL A 242 13.01 3.94 18.85
CA VAL A 242 12.50 3.14 19.98
C VAL A 242 13.04 3.70 21.29
N TYR A 243 12.15 3.91 22.25
CA TYR A 243 12.49 4.26 23.63
C TYR A 243 12.03 3.14 24.55
N ILE A 244 12.90 2.72 25.46
CA ILE A 244 12.58 1.79 26.53
C ILE A 244 12.73 2.55 27.83
N ASP A 245 11.73 2.48 28.70
CA ASP A 245 11.87 3.06 30.03
C ASP A 245 12.84 2.22 30.85
N TRP A 246 13.80 2.86 31.50
CA TRP A 246 14.91 2.21 32.21
C TRP A 246 14.55 1.82 33.65
N GLY A 247 13.28 1.51 33.92
CA GLY A 247 12.88 0.88 35.18
C GLY A 247 13.61 -0.45 35.38
N GLU A 248 13.76 -0.91 36.63
CA GLU A 248 14.33 -2.23 36.93
C GLU A 248 13.23 -3.18 37.43
N PRO A 249 12.77 -4.17 36.62
CA PRO A 249 13.06 -4.37 35.21
C PRO A 249 12.27 -3.42 34.29
N PRO A 250 12.74 -3.16 33.06
CA PRO A 250 12.06 -2.26 32.15
C PRO A 250 10.78 -2.94 31.66
N MET A 251 9.62 -2.38 32.00
CA MET A 251 8.32 -3.02 31.74
C MET A 251 7.59 -2.41 30.55
N TYR A 252 8.01 -1.22 30.09
CA TYR A 252 7.35 -0.52 28.99
C TYR A 252 8.30 0.33 28.15
N GLY A 253 7.83 0.73 26.98
CA GLY A 253 8.54 1.56 26.03
C GLY A 253 7.59 2.28 25.07
N LYS A 254 8.18 3.02 24.13
CA LYS A 254 7.49 3.73 23.06
C LYS A 254 8.19 3.48 21.74
N VAL A 255 7.43 3.18 20.70
CA VAL A 255 7.92 3.03 19.33
C VAL A 255 7.33 4.15 18.50
N TYR A 256 8.19 4.93 17.86
CA TYR A 256 7.82 6.02 16.96
C TYR A 256 7.98 5.55 15.52
N PHE A 257 6.99 5.84 14.69
CA PHE A 257 6.92 5.43 13.30
C PHE A 257 7.01 6.61 12.36
N ARG A 258 7.52 6.41 11.15
CA ARG A 258 7.72 7.46 10.15
C ARG A 258 6.41 8.07 9.64
N ALA A 259 5.31 7.29 9.62
CA ALA A 259 3.99 7.72 9.14
C ALA A 259 2.87 7.35 10.13
N SER A 260 1.77 8.13 10.12
CA SER A 260 0.65 8.00 11.05
C SER A 260 -0.31 6.85 10.76
N TYR A 261 -0.33 6.32 9.54
CA TYR A 261 -1.14 5.14 9.24
C TYR A 261 -0.56 3.86 9.86
N ILE A 262 0.74 3.84 10.19
CA ILE A 262 1.44 2.63 10.63
C ILE A 262 0.90 2.11 11.98
N PRO A 263 0.75 2.92 13.05
CA PRO A 263 0.12 2.46 14.29
C PRO A 263 -1.28 1.88 14.08
N ALA A 264 -2.11 2.53 13.25
CA ALA A 264 -3.47 2.05 12.95
C ALA A 264 -3.46 0.71 12.21
N MET A 265 -2.53 0.53 11.27
CA MET A 265 -2.33 -0.72 10.54
C MET A 265 -1.86 -1.84 11.47
N ILE A 266 -0.86 -1.59 12.33
CA ILE A 266 -0.33 -2.58 13.29
C ILE A 266 -1.42 -3.03 14.27
N LEU A 267 -2.26 -2.10 14.72
CA LEU A 267 -3.34 -2.39 15.65
C LEU A 267 -4.56 -3.04 14.98
N GLY A 268 -4.70 -2.95 13.65
CA GLY A 268 -5.81 -3.57 12.92
C GLY A 268 -7.21 -3.06 13.30
N GLY A 269 -7.30 -1.91 13.97
CA GLY A 269 -8.55 -1.37 14.54
C GLY A 269 -8.79 -1.67 16.02
N GLU A 270 -7.94 -2.49 16.64
CA GLU A 270 -7.99 -2.77 18.07
C GLU A 270 -7.23 -1.69 18.88
N ASP A 271 -7.49 -1.61 20.20
CA ASP A 271 -6.71 -0.72 21.07
C ASP A 271 -5.38 -1.34 21.55
N GLU A 272 -5.28 -2.67 21.47
CA GLU A 272 -4.13 -3.44 21.91
C GLU A 272 -3.96 -4.71 21.06
N VAL A 273 -2.72 -5.03 20.71
CA VAL A 273 -2.33 -6.28 20.04
C VAL A 273 -1.14 -6.90 20.75
N ARG A 274 -1.06 -8.24 20.75
CA ARG A 274 0.05 -9.00 21.33
C ARG A 274 0.82 -9.72 20.23
N PHE A 275 2.14 -9.54 20.24
CA PHE A 275 3.07 -10.27 19.39
C PHE A 275 3.97 -11.19 20.21
N SER A 276 4.48 -12.23 19.56
CA SER A 276 5.58 -13.06 20.06
C SER A 276 6.85 -12.68 19.31
N VAL A 277 7.86 -12.17 20.02
CA VAL A 277 9.15 -11.74 19.44
C VAL A 277 10.26 -12.54 20.11
N ALA A 278 10.91 -13.44 19.36
CA ALA A 278 11.93 -14.35 19.88
C ALA A 278 11.47 -15.13 21.15
N GLY A 279 10.20 -15.55 21.18
CA GLY A 279 9.59 -16.27 22.32
C GLY A 279 9.11 -15.36 23.45
N LYS A 280 9.33 -14.04 23.37
CA LYS A 280 8.90 -13.06 24.39
C LYS A 280 7.61 -12.36 23.97
N SER A 281 6.77 -12.00 24.93
CA SER A 281 5.52 -11.29 24.64
C SER A 281 5.73 -9.78 24.55
N LEU A 282 5.33 -9.20 23.42
CA LEU A 282 5.30 -7.76 23.17
C LEU A 282 3.85 -7.32 23.02
N PHE A 283 3.35 -6.56 23.98
CA PHE A 283 2.03 -5.94 23.87
C PHE A 283 2.19 -4.54 23.30
N CYS A 284 1.41 -4.19 22.30
CA CYS A 284 1.41 -2.89 21.65
C CYS A 284 0.05 -2.24 21.84
N LYS A 285 0.01 -1.01 22.33
CA LYS A 285 -1.21 -0.26 22.62
C LYS A 285 -1.19 1.09 21.94
N ARG A 286 -2.36 1.57 21.53
CA ARG A 286 -2.52 2.94 21.03
C ARG A 286 -2.10 3.95 22.09
N PHE A 287 -1.36 4.98 21.69
CA PHE A 287 -1.08 6.11 22.56
C PHE A 287 -2.37 6.87 22.86
N ARG A 288 -2.75 6.91 24.15
CA ARG A 288 -3.76 7.83 24.67
C ARG A 288 -3.04 8.81 25.56
N ARG A 289 -3.30 10.11 25.40
CA ARG A 289 -2.93 11.07 26.44
C ARG A 289 -3.66 10.62 27.72
N PRO A 290 -3.01 10.66 28.90
CA PRO A 290 -3.79 10.69 30.13
C PRO A 290 -4.73 11.88 29.98
N GLY A 291 -6.04 11.61 29.99
CA GLY A 291 -7.00 12.69 30.06
C GLY A 291 -6.65 13.51 31.30
N ASN A 292 -6.72 14.83 31.20
CA ASN A 292 -7.12 15.57 32.38
C ASN A 292 -8.49 14.99 32.75
N GLU A 293 -8.49 14.05 33.68
CA GLU A 293 -9.69 13.74 34.44
C GLU A 293 -10.04 15.05 35.14
N ASP A 294 -11.13 15.66 34.70
CA ASP A 294 -11.77 16.75 35.43
C ASP A 294 -12.13 16.25 36.83
N GLU A 295 -11.78 17.08 37.83
CA GLU A 295 -12.02 17.02 39.29
C GLU A 295 -11.12 16.13 40.18
#